data_AF-A0A1G5ZLG4-F1
#
_entry.id   AF-A0A1G5ZLG4-F1
#
_cell.length_a   1.000
_cell.length_b   1.000
_cell.length_c   1.000
_cell.angle_alpha   90.00
_cell.angle_beta   90.00
_cell.angle_gamma   90.00
#
_symmetry.space_group_name_H-M   'P 1'
#
loop_
_entity.id
_entity.type
_entity.pdbx_description
1 polymer ?
#
loop_
_entity_poly.entity_id
_entity_poly.type
_entity_poly.pdbx_seq_one_letter_code
_entity_poly.pdbx_strand_id
1 'polypeptide(L)'
;MKTKPILTFFSGFGLGTILTPVFVIFFPIDLAIALTGVVHFFNNIFKLFLVGRDADKSILIRFGIPAIFSSFLGTSVVIGTLIDFSRLAVYSTRFLESGLIDNLPLVAIAKFSAILGAFLGNKLLKKVTLKFLQQFIAILLILISIALGAGWI
;
A
#
# COMPACT_ATOMS: atom_id res chain seq x y z
N MET A 1 -4.77 -28.88 -33.21
CA MET A 1 -4.66 -27.55 -32.59
C MET A 1 -6.05 -26.99 -32.23
N LYS A 2 -6.80 -27.61 -31.28
CA LYS A 2 -8.19 -27.20 -30.93
C LYS A 2 -8.56 -27.38 -29.43
N THR A 3 -7.67 -27.09 -28.49
CA THR A 3 -7.97 -27.19 -27.03
C THR A 3 -7.48 -26.02 -26.17
N LYS A 4 -6.86 -25.00 -26.77
CA LYS A 4 -6.23 -23.89 -26.03
C LYS A 4 -7.18 -23.03 -25.14
N PRO A 5 -8.46 -22.79 -25.46
CA PRO A 5 -9.29 -21.88 -24.65
C PRO A 5 -9.57 -22.37 -23.23
N ILE A 6 -9.75 -23.68 -23.06
CA ILE A 6 -10.02 -24.29 -21.75
C ILE A 6 -8.78 -24.20 -20.84
N LEU A 7 -7.58 -24.32 -21.40
CA LEU A 7 -6.35 -24.11 -20.64
C LEU A 7 -6.19 -22.67 -20.14
N THR A 8 -6.67 -21.66 -20.87
CA THR A 8 -6.64 -20.25 -20.42
C THR A 8 -7.65 -19.99 -19.29
N PHE A 9 -8.76 -20.74 -19.27
CA PHE A 9 -9.73 -20.72 -18.18
C PHE A 9 -9.11 -21.35 -16.91
N PHE A 10 -8.46 -22.50 -17.04
CA PHE A 10 -7.69 -23.15 -15.96
C PHE A 10 -6.39 -22.42 -15.59
N SER A 11 -5.82 -21.59 -16.49
CA SER A 11 -4.69 -20.71 -16.15
C SER A 11 -5.10 -19.54 -15.25
N GLY A 12 -6.40 -19.40 -14.96
CA GLY A 12 -6.93 -18.63 -13.83
C GLY A 12 -7.08 -17.13 -14.03
N PHE A 13 -6.99 -16.63 -15.26
CA PHE A 13 -7.19 -15.20 -15.55
C PHE A 13 -8.69 -14.82 -15.52
N GLY A 14 -9.58 -15.67 -16.05
CA GLY A 14 -11.03 -15.36 -16.11
C GLY A 14 -11.82 -15.65 -14.83
N LEU A 15 -11.35 -16.58 -13.99
CA LEU A 15 -12.07 -17.01 -12.79
C LEU A 15 -12.20 -15.87 -11.77
N GLY A 16 -11.13 -15.08 -11.61
CA GLY A 16 -11.11 -13.91 -10.74
C GLY A 16 -12.00 -12.76 -11.16
N THR A 17 -11.99 -12.46 -12.45
CA THR A 17 -12.74 -11.35 -13.04
C THR A 17 -14.25 -11.58 -12.96
N ILE A 18 -14.68 -12.85 -12.97
CA ILE A 18 -16.10 -13.24 -12.85
C ILE A 18 -16.51 -13.38 -11.38
N LEU A 19 -15.59 -13.79 -10.49
CA LEU A 19 -15.94 -14.03 -9.08
C LEU A 19 -16.33 -12.76 -8.33
N THR A 20 -15.59 -11.65 -8.49
CA THR A 20 -15.88 -10.44 -7.71
C THR A 20 -17.29 -9.90 -8.00
N PRO A 21 -17.72 -9.70 -9.27
CA PRO A 21 -19.08 -9.26 -9.55
C PRO A 21 -20.15 -10.22 -9.01
N VAL A 22 -19.90 -11.53 -9.08
CA VAL A 22 -20.82 -12.55 -8.56
C VAL A 22 -20.92 -12.45 -7.05
N PHE A 23 -19.80 -12.39 -6.32
CA PHE A 23 -19.84 -12.29 -4.86
C PHE A 23 -20.44 -10.99 -4.36
N VAL A 24 -20.27 -9.87 -5.08
CA VAL A 24 -20.89 -8.58 -4.73
C VAL A 24 -22.42 -8.65 -4.77
N ILE A 25 -23.02 -9.54 -5.56
CA ILE A 25 -24.48 -9.76 -5.58
C ILE A 25 -24.97 -10.39 -4.26
N PHE A 26 -24.12 -11.18 -3.58
CA PHE A 26 -24.50 -11.96 -2.40
C PHE A 26 -23.87 -11.49 -1.08
N PHE A 27 -22.78 -10.71 -1.13
CA PHE A 27 -21.99 -10.31 0.02
C PHE A 27 -21.61 -8.81 -0.03
N PRO A 28 -21.37 -8.16 1.13
CA PRO A 28 -20.78 -6.83 1.19
C PRO A 28 -19.45 -6.76 0.43
N ILE A 29 -19.13 -5.59 -0.15
CA ILE A 29 -17.98 -5.40 -1.03
C ILE A 29 -16.66 -5.87 -0.39
N ASP A 30 -16.46 -5.60 0.90
CA ASP A 30 -15.24 -5.97 1.62
C ASP A 30 -15.09 -7.49 1.73
N LEU A 31 -16.19 -8.19 2.05
CA LEU A 31 -16.23 -9.65 2.09
C LEU A 31 -16.10 -10.26 0.69
N ALA A 32 -16.74 -9.69 -0.32
CA ALA A 32 -16.66 -10.18 -1.70
C ALA A 32 -15.23 -10.13 -2.24
N ILE A 33 -14.51 -9.03 -1.98
CA ILE A 33 -13.08 -8.88 -2.34
C ILE A 33 -12.23 -9.88 -1.56
N ALA A 34 -12.45 -10.02 -0.25
CA ALA A 34 -11.71 -10.97 0.58
C ALA A 34 -11.90 -12.42 0.10
N LEU A 35 -13.14 -12.85 -0.16
CA LEU A 35 -13.49 -14.19 -0.65
C LEU A 35 -12.87 -14.45 -2.03
N THR A 36 -12.90 -13.46 -2.93
CA THR A 36 -12.24 -13.58 -4.23
C THR A 36 -10.73 -13.76 -4.06
N GLY A 37 -10.12 -13.02 -3.14
CA GLY A 37 -8.71 -13.18 -2.77
C GLY A 37 -8.35 -14.59 -2.29
N VAL A 38 -9.21 -15.20 -1.46
CA VAL A 38 -9.03 -16.59 -0.99
C VAL A 38 -9.05 -17.57 -2.16
N VAL A 39 -10.02 -17.44 -3.07
CA VAL A 39 -10.11 -18.32 -4.24
C VAL A 39 -8.88 -18.19 -5.15
N HIS A 40 -8.39 -16.97 -5.36
CA HIS A 40 -7.14 -16.75 -6.10
C HIS A 40 -5.93 -17.37 -5.42
N PHE A 41 -5.84 -17.26 -4.10
CA PHE A 41 -4.76 -17.83 -3.33
C PHE A 41 -4.66 -19.35 -3.54
N PHE A 42 -5.78 -20.06 -3.37
CA PHE A 42 -5.84 -21.51 -3.62
C PHE A 42 -5.56 -21.87 -5.09
N ASN A 43 -6.09 -21.10 -6.04
CA ASN A 43 -5.83 -21.31 -7.46
C ASN A 43 -4.34 -21.14 -7.82
N ASN A 44 -3.65 -20.19 -7.20
CA ASN A 44 -2.23 -19.97 -7.41
C ASN A 44 -1.38 -21.08 -6.79
N ILE A 45 -1.75 -21.59 -5.60
CA ILE A 45 -1.10 -22.78 -5.01
C ILE A 45 -1.27 -24.00 -5.91
N PHE A 46 -2.48 -24.23 -6.41
CA PHE A 46 -2.78 -25.34 -7.30
C PHE A 46 -1.91 -25.29 -8.57
N LYS A 47 -1.80 -24.11 -9.20
CA LYS A 47 -0.90 -23.90 -10.33
C LYS A 47 0.55 -24.14 -9.95
N LEU A 48 1.01 -23.62 -8.81
CA LEU A 48 2.39 -23.81 -8.36
C LEU A 48 2.72 -25.31 -8.21
N PHE A 49 1.80 -26.11 -7.71
CA PHE A 49 1.99 -27.56 -7.62
C PHE A 49 1.99 -28.24 -8.99
N LEU A 50 1.06 -27.86 -9.88
CA LEU A 50 0.91 -28.45 -11.22
C LEU A 50 2.09 -28.14 -12.14
N VAL A 51 2.44 -26.86 -12.29
CA VAL A 51 3.47 -26.40 -13.25
C VAL A 51 4.81 -26.10 -12.62
N GLY A 52 4.90 -25.98 -11.29
CA GLY A 52 6.17 -25.70 -10.62
C GLY A 52 7.19 -26.84 -10.72
N ARG A 53 6.74 -28.08 -10.94
CA ARG A 53 7.63 -29.24 -11.11
C ARG A 53 8.42 -29.20 -12.41
N ASP A 54 7.84 -28.62 -13.47
CA ASP A 54 8.44 -28.50 -14.79
C ASP A 54 9.09 -27.11 -15.02
N ALA A 55 9.16 -26.29 -13.97
CA ALA A 55 9.73 -24.94 -14.06
C ALA A 55 11.27 -24.98 -14.18
N ASP A 56 11.79 -24.28 -15.19
CA ASP A 56 13.24 -24.11 -15.36
C ASP A 56 13.80 -23.15 -14.29
N LYS A 57 14.71 -23.68 -13.45
CA LYS A 57 15.32 -22.93 -12.34
C LYS A 57 16.18 -21.75 -12.82
N SER A 58 16.84 -21.88 -13.96
CA SER A 58 17.69 -20.82 -14.54
C SER A 58 16.82 -19.63 -14.96
N ILE A 59 15.69 -19.90 -15.63
CA ILE A 59 14.70 -18.88 -16.00
C ILE A 59 14.10 -18.24 -14.74
N LEU A 60 13.70 -19.05 -13.75
CA LEU A 60 13.11 -18.55 -12.52
C LEU A 60 14.04 -17.58 -11.77
N ILE A 61 15.34 -17.90 -11.70
CA ILE A 61 16.33 -17.04 -11.03
C ILE A 61 16.59 -15.78 -11.84
N ARG A 62 16.81 -15.91 -13.16
CA ARG A 62 17.17 -14.77 -14.03
C ARG A 62 16.02 -13.80 -14.28
N PHE A 63 14.77 -14.26 -14.27
CA PHE A 63 13.59 -13.43 -14.55
C PHE A 63 12.68 -13.26 -13.34
N GLY A 64 12.44 -14.33 -12.57
CA GLY A 64 11.53 -14.30 -11.43
C GLY A 64 12.03 -13.42 -10.29
N ILE A 65 13.30 -13.55 -9.89
CA ILE A 65 13.85 -12.72 -8.81
C ILE A 65 13.82 -11.23 -9.19
N PRO A 66 14.36 -10.80 -10.36
CA PRO A 66 14.26 -9.39 -10.76
C PRO A 66 12.83 -8.88 -10.88
N ALA A 67 11.89 -9.71 -11.33
CA ALA A 67 10.48 -9.34 -11.43
C ALA A 67 9.86 -9.07 -10.05
N ILE A 68 10.16 -9.90 -9.04
CA ILE A 68 9.69 -9.68 -7.66
C ILE A 68 10.19 -8.33 -7.15
N PHE A 69 11.50 -8.07 -7.21
CA PHE A 69 12.07 -6.81 -6.75
C PHE A 69 11.50 -5.59 -7.49
N SER A 70 11.40 -5.68 -8.81
CA SER A 70 10.86 -4.60 -9.64
C SER A 70 9.38 -4.34 -9.34
N SER A 71 8.60 -5.40 -9.08
CA SER A 71 7.19 -5.30 -8.69
C SER A 71 7.02 -4.60 -7.34
N PHE A 72 7.84 -4.94 -6.34
CA PHE A 72 7.79 -4.29 -5.03
C PHE A 72 8.17 -2.80 -5.12
N LEU A 73 9.25 -2.49 -5.82
CA LEU A 73 9.70 -1.10 -6.01
C LEU A 73 8.65 -0.29 -6.79
N GLY A 74 8.19 -0.81 -7.93
CA GLY A 74 7.21 -0.14 -8.77
C GLY A 74 5.89 0.11 -8.03
N THR A 75 5.38 -0.90 -7.34
CA THR A 75 4.13 -0.77 -6.57
C THR A 75 4.27 0.23 -5.43
N SER A 76 5.40 0.21 -4.69
CA SER A 76 5.64 1.14 -3.58
C SER A 76 5.71 2.59 -4.06
N VAL A 77 6.37 2.83 -5.20
CA VAL A 77 6.49 4.17 -5.81
C VAL A 77 5.14 4.65 -6.32
N VAL A 78 4.39 3.81 -7.02
CA VAL A 78 3.07 4.17 -7.57
C VAL A 78 2.09 4.46 -6.44
N ILE A 79 2.00 3.57 -5.44
CA ILE A 79 1.12 3.79 -4.27
C ILE A 79 1.52 5.07 -3.54
N GLY A 80 2.81 5.29 -3.26
CA GLY A 80 3.30 6.50 -2.61
C GLY A 80 2.90 7.76 -3.39
N THR A 81 3.09 7.73 -4.71
CA THR A 81 2.75 8.84 -5.60
C THR A 81 1.24 9.11 -5.63
N LEU A 82 0.41 8.07 -5.73
CA LEU A 82 -1.05 8.21 -5.69
C LEU A 82 -1.55 8.76 -4.36
N ILE A 83 -0.97 8.30 -3.25
CA ILE A 83 -1.25 8.83 -1.92
C ILE A 83 -0.88 10.32 -1.86
N ASP A 84 0.31 10.71 -2.35
CA ASP A 84 0.75 12.10 -2.33
C ASP A 84 -0.14 13.00 -3.19
N PHE A 85 -0.55 12.53 -4.38
CA PHE A 85 -1.53 13.24 -5.21
C PHE A 85 -2.84 13.48 -4.45
N SER A 86 -3.37 12.45 -3.76
CA SER A 86 -4.60 12.59 -2.99
C SER A 86 -4.47 13.61 -1.86
N ARG A 87 -3.34 13.61 -1.13
CA ARG A 87 -3.08 14.59 -0.06
C ARG A 87 -2.94 16.00 -0.60
N LEU A 88 -2.18 16.18 -1.68
CA LEU A 88 -1.98 17.49 -2.30
C LEU A 88 -3.30 18.07 -2.82
N ALA A 89 -4.17 17.24 -3.39
CA ALA A 89 -5.50 17.66 -3.82
C ALA A 89 -6.37 18.12 -2.63
N VAL A 90 -6.36 17.38 -1.52
CA VAL A 90 -7.09 17.79 -0.30
C VAL A 90 -6.51 19.09 0.27
N TYR A 91 -5.18 19.24 0.32
CA TYR A 91 -4.55 20.44 0.86
C TYR A 91 -4.72 21.67 -0.04
N SER A 92 -4.72 21.49 -1.37
CA SER A 92 -4.90 22.60 -2.31
C SER A 92 -6.29 23.22 -2.18
N THR A 93 -7.33 22.40 -2.00
CA THR A 93 -8.70 22.90 -1.79
C THR A 93 -8.84 23.73 -0.50
N ARG A 94 -8.12 23.37 0.55
CA ARG A 94 -8.11 24.10 1.84
C ARG A 94 -7.14 25.27 1.87
N PHE A 95 -6.33 25.46 0.83
CA PHE A 95 -5.24 26.43 0.83
C PHE A 95 -5.75 27.87 0.90
N LEU A 96 -6.83 28.19 0.20
CA LEU A 96 -7.42 29.54 0.21
C LEU A 96 -8.21 29.85 1.49
N GLU A 97 -8.82 28.84 2.11
CA GLU A 97 -9.60 29.00 3.35
C GLU A 97 -8.73 29.11 4.60
N SER A 98 -7.47 28.69 4.50
CA SER A 98 -6.57 28.54 5.64
C SER A 98 -5.94 29.84 6.17
N GLY A 99 -6.18 30.99 5.52
CA GLY A 99 -5.56 32.28 5.90
C GLY A 99 -4.02 32.28 5.78
N LEU A 100 -3.43 31.28 5.10
CA LEU A 100 -1.98 31.14 4.94
C LEU A 100 -1.37 32.28 4.13
N ILE A 101 -2.11 32.82 3.16
CA ILE A 101 -1.67 33.94 2.32
C ILE A 101 -1.49 35.20 3.17
N ASP A 102 -2.38 35.40 4.16
CA ASP A 102 -2.35 36.57 5.04
C ASP A 102 -1.22 36.49 6.08
N ASN A 103 -0.63 35.30 6.28
CA ASN A 103 0.35 35.02 7.33
C ASN A 103 1.66 34.43 6.79
N LEU A 104 2.19 35.02 5.71
CA LEU A 104 3.45 34.66 5.08
C LEU A 104 4.63 34.41 6.05
N PRO A 105 4.83 35.20 7.13
CA PRO A 105 5.91 34.94 8.10
C PRO A 105 5.78 33.59 8.82
N LEU A 106 4.56 33.19 9.20
CA LEU A 106 4.31 31.89 9.84
C LEU A 106 4.56 30.74 8.87
N VAL A 107 4.14 30.88 7.61
CA VAL A 107 4.40 29.89 6.56
C VAL A 107 5.89 29.70 6.32
N ALA A 108 6.65 30.80 6.29
CA ALA A 108 8.10 30.74 6.14
C ALA A 108 8.75 29.98 7.30
N ILE A 109 8.41 30.33 8.55
CA ILE A 109 8.95 29.65 9.74
C ILE A 109 8.55 28.17 9.76
N ALA A 110 7.30 27.84 9.44
CA ALA A 110 6.82 26.46 9.39
C ALA A 110 7.57 25.64 8.33
N LYS A 111 7.79 26.20 7.13
CA LYS A 111 8.58 25.55 6.07
C LYS A 111 10.03 25.32 6.50
N PHE A 112 10.66 26.32 7.11
CA PHE A 112 12.03 26.19 7.63
C PHE A 112 12.12 25.14 8.74
N SER A 113 11.17 25.15 9.67
CA SER A 113 11.06 24.16 10.74
C SER A 113 10.85 22.74 10.19
N ALA A 114 10.01 22.57 9.16
CA ALA A 114 9.80 21.28 8.50
C ALA A 114 11.08 20.77 7.82
N ILE A 115 11.82 21.63 7.13
CA ILE A 115 13.09 21.25 6.47
C ILE A 115 14.15 20.88 7.51
N LEU A 116 14.34 21.72 8.53
CA LEU A 116 15.30 21.46 9.61
C LEU A 116 14.92 20.20 10.39
N GLY A 117 13.64 20.04 10.71
CA GLY A 117 13.10 18.85 11.38
C GLY A 117 13.31 17.57 10.57
N ALA A 118 13.09 17.60 9.25
CA ALA A 118 13.35 16.46 8.38
C ALA A 118 14.86 16.11 8.32
N PHE A 119 15.73 17.13 8.26
CA PHE A 119 17.18 16.93 8.24
C PHE A 119 17.71 16.35 9.57
N LEU A 120 17.35 16.96 10.69
CA LEU A 120 17.70 16.46 12.02
C LEU A 120 17.10 15.09 12.29
N GLY A 121 15.82 14.90 11.91
CA GLY A 121 15.11 13.63 12.01
C GLY A 121 15.84 12.51 11.27
N ASN A 122 16.22 12.72 10.01
CA ASN A 122 16.99 11.72 9.25
C ASN A 122 18.33 11.39 9.90
N LYS A 123 19.01 12.36 10.52
CA LYS A 123 20.26 12.12 11.26
C LYS A 123 20.04 11.37 12.58
N LEU A 124 18.96 11.66 13.29
CA LEU A 124 18.57 10.99 14.53
C LEU A 124 18.08 9.56 14.28
N LEU A 125 17.33 9.32 13.21
CA LEU A 125 16.82 7.99 12.85
C LEU A 125 17.94 6.97 12.63
N LYS A 126 19.13 7.40 12.18
CA LYS A 126 20.31 6.52 12.08
C LYS A 126 20.92 6.12 13.43
N LYS A 127 20.59 6.85 14.51
CA LYS A 127 21.11 6.63 15.87
C LYS A 127 20.09 5.97 16.80
N VAL A 128 18.82 5.92 16.40
CA VAL A 128 17.71 5.41 17.19
C VAL A 128 17.36 3.99 16.75
N THR A 129 17.06 3.11 17.71
CA THR A 129 16.68 1.72 17.41
C THR A 129 15.20 1.62 17.02
N LEU A 130 14.85 0.68 16.13
CA LEU A 130 13.45 0.46 15.72
C LEU A 130 12.55 0.11 16.91
N LYS A 131 13.06 -0.64 17.89
CA LYS A 131 12.31 -1.00 19.10
C LYS A 131 11.93 0.24 19.91
N PHE A 132 12.87 1.18 20.11
CA PHE A 132 12.58 2.44 20.78
C PHE A 132 11.54 3.25 20.00
N LEU A 133 11.70 3.37 18.68
CA LEU A 133 10.78 4.14 17.84
C LEU A 133 9.35 3.58 17.88
N GLN A 134 9.20 2.26 17.81
CA GLN A 134 7.88 1.61 17.89
C GLN A 134 7.22 1.81 19.25
N GLN A 135 7.96 1.63 20.35
CA GLN A 135 7.43 1.85 21.70
C GLN A 135 7.03 3.30 21.92
N PHE A 136 7.86 4.24 21.45
CA PHE A 136 7.59 5.66 21.52
C PHE A 136 6.33 6.05 20.75
N ILE A 137 6.20 5.61 19.49
CA ILE A 137 5.01 5.88 18.66
C ILE A 137 3.77 5.23 19.27
N ALA A 138 3.86 3.99 19.75
CA ALA A 138 2.72 3.31 20.37
C ALA A 138 2.19 4.06 21.59
N ILE A 139 3.09 4.55 22.46
CA ILE A 139 2.71 5.37 23.62
C ILE A 139 2.01 6.65 23.16
N LEU A 140 2.56 7.36 22.16
CA LEU A 140 1.94 8.57 21.62
C LEU A 140 0.54 8.32 21.05
N LEU A 141 0.36 7.24 20.28
CA LEU A 141 -0.94 6.90 19.70
C LEU A 141 -1.98 6.56 20.78
N ILE A 142 -1.57 5.87 21.85
CA ILE A 142 -2.45 5.61 23.01
C ILE A 142 -2.86 6.92 23.67
N LEU A 143 -1.90 7.83 23.91
CA LEU A 143 -2.17 9.13 24.52
C LEU A 143 -3.13 9.96 23.65
N ILE A 144 -2.93 10.01 22.34
CA ILE A 144 -3.82 10.72 21.40
C ILE A 144 -5.21 10.08 21.41
N SER A 145 -5.30 8.76 21.42
CA SER A 145 -6.59 8.04 21.47
C SER A 145 -7.36 8.34 22.75
N ILE A 146 -6.68 8.41 23.90
CA ILE A 146 -7.28 8.80 25.18
C ILE A 146 -7.72 10.27 25.14
N ALA A 147 -6.89 11.16 24.60
CA ALA A 147 -7.21 12.58 24.52
C ALA A 147 -8.44 12.85 23.63
N LEU A 148 -8.54 12.19 22.48
CA LEU A 148 -9.73 12.20 21.62
C LEU A 148 -10.95 11.61 22.32
N GLY A 149 -10.79 10.47 22.99
CA GLY A 149 -11.88 9.81 23.73
C GLY A 149 -12.39 10.62 24.94
N ALA A 150 -11.51 11.43 25.54
CA ALA A 150 -11.84 12.34 26.64
C ALA A 150 -12.31 13.73 26.14
N GLY A 151 -12.26 14.00 24.82
CA GLY A 151 -12.63 15.29 24.23
C GLY A 151 -11.67 16.44 24.55
N TRP A 152 -10.41 16.15 24.87
CA TRP A 152 -9.38 17.17 25.12
C TRP A 152 -8.81 17.78 23.83
N ILE A 153 -8.95 17.06 22.72
CA ILE A 153 -8.67 17.44 21.33
C ILE A 153 -9.74 16.80 20.44
#